data_AF-A0AAV9QHJ9-F1
#
_entry.id   AF-A0AAV9QHJ9-F1
#
_cell.length_a   1.000
_cell.length_b   1.000
_cell.length_c   1.000
_cell.angle_alpha   90.00
_cell.angle_beta   90.00
_cell.angle_gamma   90.00
#
_symmetry.space_group_name_H-M   'P 1'
#
loop_
_entity.id
_entity.type
_entity.pdbx_description
1 polymer ?
#
loop_
_entity_poly.entity_id
_entity_poly.type
_entity_poly.pdbx_seq_one_letter_code
_entity_poly.pdbx_strand_id
1 'polypeptide(L)'
;MTWLIYTGFLVAPAVSNLMPRYLPALQIFGAFFNISNGLIWAIVFLVMADKNSATFVFTDFLNASGWSSRGWVFILSMYVPIYGLYGTDGVMHLVEEMKNASRDAPRVMVWSMVWAGVTAWLSAIVMCFTVGPNWETYLEATSSYVAWFMDVLDSTYGGGIWCAVMMMGLNYLIIVNMNTAGSRLAWSMARDRAFPFSDYFAQVNKRFTMPLRAMVGVLVLNLLVGLLALGSDLAFYAIISGGGVALQVSYCVPILCVVLRGRQHLPPRPYFDLGRWGYTVNIISLLWSIIVVLFYIFPQYVPVVGEIANMNWAIAILAGVVLLCGVYWVWKGRHEYLVFSNSILDDNVVIHGHAVATGKSTATTYGQPEETTKNL
;
A
#
# COMPACT_ATOMS: atom_id res chain seq x y z
N MET A 1 18.02 20.27 8.35
CA MET A 1 16.59 20.66 8.41
C MET A 1 15.67 19.51 7.99
N THR A 2 15.88 18.89 6.82
CA THR A 2 15.07 17.78 6.27
C THR A 2 14.89 16.61 7.24
N TRP A 3 15.96 16.19 7.93
CA TRP A 3 15.91 15.12 8.94
C TRP A 3 14.99 15.41 10.13
N LEU A 4 14.98 16.66 10.61
CA LEU A 4 14.13 17.07 11.73
C LEU A 4 12.66 17.10 11.32
N ILE A 5 12.38 17.57 10.08
CA ILE A 5 11.04 17.53 9.51
C ILE A 5 10.58 16.07 9.35
N TYR A 6 11.43 15.20 8.78
CA TYR A 6 11.15 13.76 8.67
C TYR A 6 10.81 13.13 10.03
N THR A 7 11.64 13.40 11.05
CA THR A 7 11.42 12.90 12.41
C THR A 7 10.12 13.43 13.00
N GLY A 8 9.83 14.73 12.82
CA GLY A 8 8.58 15.34 13.27
C GLY A 8 7.34 14.71 12.62
N PHE A 9 7.39 14.48 11.31
CA PHE A 9 6.33 13.81 10.55
C PHE A 9 6.16 12.34 10.89
N LEU A 10 7.16 11.69 11.47
CA LEU A 10 7.06 10.31 11.92
C LEU A 10 6.49 10.23 13.35
N VAL A 11 6.95 11.12 14.24
CA VAL A 11 6.58 11.14 15.65
C VAL A 11 5.20 11.76 15.90
N ALA A 12 4.84 12.86 15.23
CA ALA A 12 3.57 13.54 15.49
C ALA A 12 2.33 12.66 15.18
N PRO A 13 2.27 11.96 14.03
CA PRO A 13 1.24 10.95 13.78
C PRO A 13 1.23 9.81 14.80
N ALA A 14 2.41 9.36 15.25
CA ALA A 14 2.51 8.32 16.27
C ALA A 14 1.90 8.76 17.61
N VAL A 15 2.06 10.03 17.99
CA VAL A 15 1.40 10.60 19.17
C VAL A 15 -0.12 10.60 19.00
N SER A 16 -0.64 10.93 17.81
CA SER A 16 -2.08 10.84 17.55
C SER A 16 -2.60 9.41 17.65
N ASN A 17 -1.79 8.44 17.22
CA ASN A 17 -2.13 7.02 17.36
C ASN A 17 -2.23 6.56 18.81
N LEU A 18 -1.60 7.26 19.78
CA LEU A 18 -1.71 6.92 21.21
C LEU A 18 -3.14 7.02 21.75
N MET A 19 -4.07 7.62 21.02
CA MET A 19 -5.47 7.72 21.41
C MET A 19 -6.39 7.07 20.38
N PRO A 20 -6.51 5.72 20.37
CA PRO A 20 -7.25 5.00 19.33
C PRO A 20 -8.71 5.40 19.23
N ARG A 21 -9.31 5.87 20.34
CA ARG A 21 -10.69 6.38 20.38
C ARG A 21 -10.95 7.54 19.41
N TYR A 22 -9.94 8.35 19.09
CA TYR A 22 -10.08 9.48 18.17
C TYR A 22 -9.71 9.14 16.73
N LEU A 23 -9.10 7.98 16.47
CA LEU A 23 -8.70 7.57 15.12
C LEU A 23 -9.89 7.52 14.13
N PRO A 24 -11.07 6.99 14.49
CA PRO A 24 -12.22 7.03 13.59
C PRO A 24 -12.66 8.46 13.24
N ALA A 25 -12.63 9.38 14.21
CA ALA A 25 -12.97 10.78 13.96
C ALA A 25 -11.93 11.46 13.05
N LEU A 26 -10.64 11.16 13.26
CA LEU A 26 -9.55 11.65 12.43
C LEU A 26 -9.62 11.09 11.00
N GLN A 27 -10.07 9.85 10.82
CA GLN A 27 -10.31 9.26 9.50
C GLN A 27 -11.47 9.95 8.76
N ILE A 28 -12.57 10.26 9.46
CA ILE A 28 -13.70 11.02 8.89
C ILE A 28 -13.24 12.43 8.49
N PHE A 29 -12.49 13.10 9.37
CA PHE A 29 -11.89 14.39 9.05
C PHE A 29 -10.95 14.29 7.84
N GLY A 30 -10.12 13.25 7.78
CA GLY A 30 -9.20 13.02 6.67
C GLY A 30 -9.91 12.77 5.34
N ALA A 31 -11.04 12.07 5.36
CA ALA A 31 -11.87 11.87 4.18
C ALA A 31 -12.47 13.20 3.69
N PHE A 32 -13.03 14.02 4.60
CA PHE A 32 -13.54 15.34 4.26
C PHE A 32 -12.43 16.25 3.74
N PHE A 33 -11.27 16.28 4.42
CA PHE A 33 -10.08 17.02 4.02
C PHE A 33 -9.66 16.61 2.61
N ASN A 34 -9.48 15.32 2.32
CA ASN A 34 -9.06 14.85 0.99
C ASN A 34 -10.07 15.22 -0.12
N ILE A 35 -11.36 14.97 0.09
CA ILE A 35 -12.39 15.25 -0.93
C ILE A 35 -12.53 16.75 -1.18
N SER A 36 -12.63 17.56 -0.13
CA SER A 36 -12.76 19.02 -0.27
C SER A 36 -11.54 19.61 -0.97
N ASN A 37 -10.35 19.17 -0.59
CA ASN A 37 -9.09 19.61 -1.16
C ASN A 37 -8.92 19.20 -2.62
N GLY A 38 -9.31 17.97 -2.97
CA GLY A 38 -9.31 17.50 -4.36
C GLY A 38 -10.27 18.31 -5.24
N LEU A 39 -11.44 18.68 -4.71
CA LEU A 39 -12.39 19.55 -5.41
C LEU A 39 -11.86 20.98 -5.57
N ILE A 40 -11.31 21.57 -4.51
CA ILE A 40 -10.71 22.91 -4.59
C ILE A 40 -9.56 22.91 -5.59
N TRP A 41 -8.69 21.90 -5.53
CA TRP A 41 -7.60 21.72 -6.49
C TRP A 41 -8.13 21.68 -7.93
N ALA A 42 -9.11 20.82 -8.21
CA ALA A 42 -9.66 20.70 -9.56
C ALA A 42 -10.29 22.03 -10.04
N ILE A 43 -11.02 22.74 -9.18
CA ILE A 43 -11.64 24.04 -9.52
C ILE A 43 -10.58 25.09 -9.83
N VAL A 44 -9.57 25.24 -8.95
CA VAL A 44 -8.49 26.22 -9.12
C VAL A 44 -7.78 26.00 -10.45
N PHE A 45 -7.38 24.77 -10.74
CA PHE A 45 -6.66 24.45 -11.97
C PHE A 45 -7.54 24.64 -13.21
N LEU A 46 -8.82 24.25 -13.16
CA LEU A 46 -9.72 24.44 -14.30
C LEU A 46 -10.09 25.91 -14.58
N VAL A 47 -9.99 26.78 -13.58
CA VAL A 47 -10.34 28.21 -13.71
C VAL A 47 -9.12 29.07 -14.02
N MET A 48 -7.99 28.82 -13.36
CA MET A 48 -6.85 29.73 -13.37
C MET A 48 -5.69 29.27 -14.25
N ALA A 49 -5.54 27.97 -14.51
CA ALA A 49 -4.43 27.47 -15.30
C ALA A 49 -4.64 27.68 -16.81
N ASP A 50 -3.53 27.92 -17.51
CA ASP A 50 -3.51 27.90 -18.97
C ASP A 50 -3.83 26.51 -19.51
N LYS A 51 -4.70 26.47 -20.52
CA LYS A 51 -5.27 25.22 -21.04
C LYS A 51 -4.56 24.75 -22.29
N ASN A 52 -4.15 23.50 -22.28
CA ASN A 52 -3.64 22.81 -23.47
C ASN A 52 -4.77 22.40 -24.42
N SER A 53 -4.42 22.21 -25.70
CA SER A 53 -5.36 21.72 -26.71
C SER A 53 -5.72 20.25 -26.46
N ALA A 54 -6.94 19.85 -26.84
CA ALA A 54 -7.35 18.44 -26.77
C ALA A 54 -6.45 17.53 -27.62
N THR A 55 -5.92 18.05 -28.74
CA THR A 55 -4.96 17.32 -29.58
C THR A 55 -3.69 17.00 -28.79
N PHE A 56 -3.11 17.97 -28.09
CA PHE A 56 -1.95 17.72 -27.23
C PHE A 56 -2.26 16.64 -26.17
N VAL A 57 -3.39 16.76 -25.47
CA VAL A 57 -3.75 15.84 -24.37
C VAL A 57 -3.96 14.40 -24.84
N PHE A 58 -4.57 14.19 -26.01
CA PHE A 58 -4.97 12.84 -26.45
C PHE A 58 -4.09 12.23 -27.54
N THR A 59 -3.23 13.01 -28.21
CA THR A 59 -2.46 12.52 -29.35
C THR A 59 -0.95 12.66 -29.21
N ASP A 60 -0.46 13.61 -28.41
CA ASP A 60 0.98 13.82 -28.28
C ASP A 60 1.60 12.80 -27.32
N PHE A 61 2.74 12.24 -27.72
CA PHE A 61 3.48 11.25 -26.93
C PHE A 61 4.82 11.85 -26.48
N LEU A 62 4.87 12.26 -25.22
CA LEU A 62 6.08 12.84 -24.61
C LEU A 62 6.97 11.73 -24.05
N ASN A 63 8.24 11.72 -24.43
CA ASN A 63 9.22 10.76 -23.96
C ASN A 63 10.46 11.47 -23.40
N ALA A 64 10.54 11.55 -22.07
CA ALA A 64 11.70 12.04 -21.33
C ALA A 64 12.53 10.91 -20.68
N SER A 65 12.24 9.65 -21.00
CA SER A 65 12.84 8.50 -20.34
C SER A 65 14.18 8.05 -20.92
N GLY A 66 14.54 8.55 -22.10
CA GLY A 66 15.72 8.12 -22.86
C GLY A 66 15.56 6.77 -23.60
N TRP A 67 14.48 6.02 -23.34
CA TRP A 67 14.22 4.77 -24.05
C TRP A 67 13.80 5.03 -25.50
N SER A 68 14.34 4.26 -26.44
CA SER A 68 14.03 4.40 -27.88
C SER A 68 12.66 3.85 -28.28
N SER A 69 12.17 2.82 -27.59
CA SER A 69 10.89 2.17 -27.90
C SER A 69 9.71 2.90 -27.27
N ARG A 70 8.87 3.53 -28.09
CA ARG A 70 7.62 4.19 -27.63
C ARG A 70 6.68 3.23 -26.91
N GLY A 71 6.57 1.98 -27.39
CA GLY A 71 5.72 0.97 -26.74
C GLY A 71 6.22 0.61 -25.35
N TRP A 72 7.54 0.55 -25.16
CA TRP A 72 8.12 0.31 -23.84
C TRP A 72 7.91 1.49 -22.90
N VAL A 73 8.07 2.72 -23.38
CA VAL A 73 7.80 3.94 -22.59
C VAL A 73 6.34 4.01 -22.16
N PHE A 74 5.40 3.63 -23.03
CA PHE A 74 3.99 3.52 -22.68
C PHE A 74 3.77 2.50 -21.55
N ILE A 75 4.39 1.33 -21.63
CA ILE A 75 4.32 0.30 -20.58
C ILE A 75 4.90 0.81 -19.27
N LEU A 76 6.08 1.45 -19.29
CA LEU A 76 6.70 2.04 -18.11
C LEU A 76 5.84 3.15 -17.49
N SER A 77 5.14 3.97 -18.30
CA SER A 77 4.28 5.04 -17.80
C SER A 77 3.13 4.56 -16.91
N MET A 78 2.75 3.27 -17.01
CA MET A 78 1.74 2.65 -16.13
C MET A 78 2.21 2.55 -14.67
N TYR A 79 3.52 2.68 -14.41
CA TYR A 79 4.11 2.65 -13.07
C TYR A 79 3.49 3.69 -12.12
N VAL A 80 3.38 4.95 -12.55
CA VAL A 80 2.92 6.06 -11.70
C VAL A 80 1.44 5.90 -11.29
N PRO A 81 0.50 5.59 -12.21
CA PRO A 81 -0.88 5.29 -11.84
C PRO A 81 -1.02 4.10 -10.89
N ILE A 82 -0.19 3.06 -11.04
CA ILE A 82 -0.21 1.90 -10.15
C ILE A 82 0.12 2.33 -8.72
N TYR A 83 1.17 3.13 -8.54
CA TYR A 83 1.55 3.66 -7.23
C TYR A 83 0.42 4.48 -6.58
N GLY A 84 -0.32 5.27 -7.39
CA GLY A 84 -1.45 6.08 -6.90
C GLY A 84 -2.63 5.27 -6.35
N LEU A 85 -2.74 3.98 -6.70
CA LEU A 85 -3.81 3.08 -6.23
C LEU A 85 -3.37 2.17 -5.07
N TYR A 86 -2.18 2.38 -4.51
CA TYR A 86 -1.68 1.60 -3.39
C TYR A 86 -2.41 1.92 -2.08
N GLY A 87 -2.51 0.91 -1.20
CA GLY A 87 -3.05 1.07 0.15
C GLY A 87 -4.53 0.72 0.33
N THR A 88 -5.23 0.29 -0.73
CA THR A 88 -6.63 -0.18 -0.63
C THR A 88 -6.79 -1.45 0.22
N ASP A 89 -5.72 -2.22 0.33
CA ASP A 89 -5.59 -3.39 1.20
C ASP A 89 -5.50 -3.02 2.69
N GLY A 90 -5.32 -1.73 3.02
CA GLY A 90 -5.24 -1.25 4.40
C GLY A 90 -6.43 -1.66 5.26
N VAL A 91 -7.62 -1.82 4.67
CA VAL A 91 -8.81 -2.32 5.38
C VAL A 91 -8.63 -3.76 5.87
N MET A 92 -7.85 -4.58 5.17
CA MET A 92 -7.59 -5.97 5.57
C MET A 92 -6.80 -6.04 6.88
N HIS A 93 -5.95 -5.06 7.17
CA HIS A 93 -5.16 -5.01 8.41
C HIS A 93 -6.00 -4.60 9.62
N LEU A 94 -7.19 -4.03 9.40
CA LEU A 94 -8.11 -3.58 10.45
C LEU A 94 -9.43 -4.37 10.43
N VAL A 95 -9.45 -5.50 9.71
CA VAL A 95 -10.67 -6.28 9.48
C VAL A 95 -11.25 -6.85 10.78
N GLU A 96 -10.38 -7.17 11.76
CA GLU A 96 -10.77 -7.66 13.09
C GLU A 96 -11.59 -6.63 13.90
N GLU A 97 -11.52 -5.34 13.57
CA GLU A 97 -12.26 -4.27 14.25
C GLU A 97 -13.58 -3.90 13.54
N MET A 98 -13.86 -4.53 12.39
CA MET A 98 -15.09 -4.28 11.63
C MET A 98 -16.27 -5.03 12.23
N LYS A 99 -17.40 -4.31 12.43
CA LYS A 99 -18.64 -4.91 12.95
C LYS A 99 -19.13 -6.12 12.13
N ASN A 100 -19.07 -6.03 10.80
CA ASN A 100 -19.45 -7.10 9.88
C ASN A 100 -18.35 -7.34 8.84
N ALA A 101 -17.17 -7.76 9.30
CA ALA A 101 -15.99 -8.00 8.46
C ALA A 101 -16.29 -8.76 7.15
N SER A 102 -16.99 -9.90 7.23
CA SER A 102 -17.23 -10.80 6.09
C SER A 102 -18.12 -10.20 4.99
N ARG A 103 -18.94 -9.19 5.31
CA ARG A 103 -19.84 -8.50 4.37
C ARG A 103 -19.26 -7.16 3.92
N ASP A 104 -18.75 -6.38 4.85
CA ASP A 104 -18.40 -4.98 4.61
C ASP A 104 -16.96 -4.83 4.08
N ALA A 105 -16.01 -5.69 4.49
CA ALA A 105 -14.62 -5.58 4.02
C ALA A 105 -14.49 -5.74 2.49
N PRO A 106 -15.09 -6.76 1.84
CA PRO A 106 -15.01 -6.89 0.38
C PRO A 106 -15.65 -5.71 -0.36
N ARG A 107 -16.75 -5.15 0.18
CA ARG A 107 -17.44 -4.00 -0.40
C ARG A 107 -16.59 -2.74 -0.33
N VAL A 108 -15.96 -2.49 0.82
CA VAL A 108 -15.09 -1.33 1.00
C VAL A 108 -13.88 -1.44 0.07
N MET A 109 -13.26 -2.62 -0.07
CA MET A 109 -12.14 -2.81 -0.99
C MET A 109 -12.52 -2.52 -2.45
N VAL A 110 -13.66 -3.03 -2.92
CA VAL A 110 -14.11 -2.80 -4.31
C VAL A 110 -14.47 -1.33 -4.53
N TRP A 111 -15.32 -0.75 -3.67
CA TRP A 111 -15.78 0.62 -3.86
C TRP A 111 -14.67 1.65 -3.67
N SER A 112 -13.75 1.44 -2.74
CA SER A 112 -12.58 2.33 -2.58
C SER A 112 -11.71 2.34 -3.83
N MET A 113 -11.46 1.17 -4.43
CA MET A 113 -10.70 1.06 -5.67
C MET A 113 -11.41 1.73 -6.86
N VAL A 114 -12.73 1.55 -6.99
CA VAL A 114 -13.53 2.20 -8.04
C VAL A 114 -13.48 3.72 -7.90
N TRP A 115 -13.71 4.25 -6.70
CA TRP A 115 -13.67 5.70 -6.47
C TRP A 115 -12.27 6.28 -6.65
N ALA A 116 -11.23 5.59 -6.17
CA ALA A 116 -9.84 6.00 -6.37
C ALA A 116 -9.48 6.01 -7.87
N GLY A 117 -9.88 4.98 -8.63
CA GLY A 117 -9.65 4.91 -10.07
C GLY A 117 -10.35 6.02 -10.85
N VAL A 118 -11.64 6.26 -10.57
CA VAL A 118 -12.40 7.33 -11.24
C VAL A 118 -11.82 8.71 -10.93
N THR A 119 -11.52 9.00 -9.66
CA THR A 119 -10.96 10.29 -9.24
C THR A 119 -9.53 10.49 -9.75
N ALA A 120 -8.69 9.46 -9.77
CA ALA A 120 -7.35 9.51 -10.35
C ALA A 120 -7.40 9.77 -11.87
N TRP A 121 -8.30 9.10 -12.59
CA TRP A 121 -8.47 9.31 -14.03
C TRP A 121 -8.96 10.72 -14.37
N LEU A 122 -9.96 11.22 -13.64
CA LEU A 122 -10.43 12.60 -13.79
C LEU A 122 -9.33 13.61 -13.46
N SER A 123 -8.56 13.36 -12.39
CA SER A 123 -7.45 14.21 -12.00
C SER A 123 -6.35 14.21 -13.07
N ALA A 124 -6.01 13.06 -13.64
CA ALA A 124 -5.04 12.97 -14.73
C ALA A 124 -5.46 13.78 -15.96
N ILE A 125 -6.75 13.74 -16.33
CA ILE A 125 -7.29 14.58 -17.41
C ILE A 125 -7.12 16.05 -17.08
N VAL A 126 -7.54 16.48 -15.88
CA VAL A 126 -7.37 17.87 -15.44
C VAL A 126 -5.90 18.27 -15.51
N MET A 127 -4.98 17.42 -15.03
CA MET A 127 -3.55 17.70 -15.08
C MET A 127 -3.04 17.90 -16.51
N CYS A 128 -3.35 16.98 -17.44
CA CYS A 128 -2.89 17.10 -18.82
C CYS A 128 -3.41 18.38 -19.50
N PHE A 129 -4.65 18.79 -19.20
CA PHE A 129 -5.22 20.03 -19.71
C PHE A 129 -4.62 21.29 -19.08
N THR A 130 -4.12 21.23 -17.84
CA THR A 130 -3.76 22.42 -17.04
C THR A 130 -2.26 22.56 -16.78
N VAL A 131 -1.45 21.63 -17.26
CA VAL A 131 0.02 21.72 -17.15
C VAL A 131 0.60 22.86 -18.00
N GLY A 132 -0.18 23.39 -18.96
CA GLY A 132 0.23 24.54 -19.76
C GLY A 132 1.46 24.29 -20.65
N PRO A 133 1.96 25.34 -21.32
CA PRO A 133 3.12 25.24 -22.21
C PRO A 133 4.46 25.09 -21.48
N ASN A 134 4.53 25.47 -20.20
CA ASN A 134 5.77 25.50 -19.40
C ASN A 134 6.07 24.17 -18.68
N TRP A 135 5.43 23.07 -19.07
CA TRP A 135 5.52 21.78 -18.38
C TRP A 135 6.96 21.26 -18.24
N GLU A 136 7.84 21.53 -19.20
CA GLU A 136 9.27 21.18 -19.13
C GLU A 136 9.96 21.84 -17.93
N THR A 137 9.64 23.12 -17.68
CA THR A 137 10.20 23.88 -16.55
C THR A 137 9.81 23.27 -15.21
N TYR A 138 8.58 22.73 -15.11
CA TYR A 138 8.15 22.07 -13.88
C TYR A 138 8.85 20.74 -13.67
N LEU A 139 9.13 19.97 -14.73
CA LEU A 139 9.86 18.70 -14.61
C LEU A 139 11.29 18.89 -14.11
N GLU A 140 11.93 20.00 -14.48
CA GLU A 140 13.28 20.35 -14.03
C GLU A 140 13.31 20.95 -12.61
N ALA A 141 12.18 21.44 -12.11
CA ALA A 141 12.09 22.03 -10.78
C ALA A 141 12.28 20.98 -9.68
N THR A 142 13.00 21.35 -8.61
CA THR A 142 13.23 20.52 -7.42
C THR A 142 11.94 20.01 -6.77
N SER A 143 10.84 20.74 -6.93
CA SER A 143 9.50 20.35 -6.50
C SER A 143 8.49 20.69 -7.58
N SER A 144 8.43 19.85 -8.61
CA SER A 144 7.62 20.05 -9.81
C SER A 144 6.18 20.45 -9.50
N TYR A 145 5.53 19.75 -8.57
CA TYR A 145 4.14 20.01 -8.22
C TYR A 145 3.95 21.36 -7.51
N VAL A 146 4.90 21.77 -6.66
CA VAL A 146 4.85 23.06 -5.96
C VAL A 146 5.10 24.21 -6.95
N ALA A 147 6.09 24.07 -7.83
CA ALA A 147 6.39 25.06 -8.86
C ALA A 147 5.19 25.27 -9.79
N TRP A 148 4.54 24.19 -10.20
CA TRP A 148 3.33 24.25 -11.02
C TRP A 148 2.18 24.99 -10.31
N PHE A 149 1.96 24.75 -9.02
CA PHE A 149 0.97 25.48 -8.23
C PHE A 149 1.27 26.97 -8.08
N MET A 150 2.55 27.33 -7.91
CA MET A 150 2.96 28.72 -7.82
C MET A 150 2.70 29.46 -9.13
N ASP A 151 2.94 28.81 -10.27
CA ASP A 151 2.71 29.37 -11.60
C ASP A 151 1.22 29.54 -11.90
N VAL A 152 0.40 28.51 -11.65
CA VAL A 152 -1.07 28.56 -11.86
C VAL A 152 -1.75 29.68 -11.05
N LEU A 153 -1.22 29.99 -9.87
CA LEU A 153 -1.78 31.03 -8.99
C LEU A 153 -1.06 32.37 -9.11
N ASP A 154 -0.05 32.49 -9.97
CA ASP A 154 0.85 33.64 -10.10
C ASP A 154 1.29 34.18 -8.71
N SER A 155 1.55 33.25 -7.78
CA SER A 155 1.77 33.59 -6.38
C SER A 155 2.61 32.54 -5.66
N THR A 156 3.82 32.94 -5.28
CA THR A 156 4.73 32.11 -4.48
C THR A 156 4.13 31.77 -3.12
N TYR A 157 3.52 32.75 -2.45
CA TYR A 157 2.94 32.55 -1.12
C TYR A 157 1.55 31.93 -1.18
N GLY A 158 0.69 32.37 -2.11
CA GLY A 158 -0.67 31.83 -2.25
C GLY A 158 -0.65 30.36 -2.67
N GLY A 159 0.00 30.05 -3.79
CA GLY A 159 0.04 28.69 -4.33
C GLY A 159 1.00 27.78 -3.60
N GLY A 160 2.19 28.29 -3.26
CA GLY A 160 3.21 27.49 -2.56
C GLY A 160 2.78 27.06 -1.16
N ILE A 161 2.26 27.98 -0.34
CA ILE A 161 1.83 27.64 1.04
C ILE A 161 0.62 26.72 1.00
N TRP A 162 -0.35 26.98 0.13
CA TRP A 162 -1.53 26.14 0.01
C TRP A 162 -1.15 24.71 -0.40
N CYS A 163 -0.31 24.56 -1.43
CA CYS A 163 0.19 23.25 -1.87
C CYS A 163 0.95 22.53 -0.74
N ALA A 164 1.83 23.24 -0.01
CA ALA A 164 2.56 22.67 1.11
C ALA A 164 1.63 22.19 2.24
N VAL A 165 0.65 23.00 2.65
CA VAL A 165 -0.31 22.64 3.71
C VAL A 165 -1.15 21.43 3.30
N MET A 166 -1.58 21.37 2.04
CA MET A 166 -2.32 20.24 1.49
C MET A 166 -1.50 18.95 1.53
N MET A 167 -0.29 18.99 0.96
CA MET A 167 0.58 17.83 0.88
C MET A 167 1.01 17.35 2.27
N MET A 168 1.33 18.29 3.18
CA MET A 168 1.68 17.97 4.56
C MET A 168 0.51 17.37 5.33
N GLY A 169 -0.69 17.95 5.20
CA GLY A 169 -1.91 17.44 5.83
C GLY A 169 -2.27 16.05 5.34
N LEU A 170 -2.18 15.81 4.03
CA LEU A 170 -2.43 14.50 3.42
C LEU A 170 -1.40 13.46 3.91
N ASN A 171 -0.10 13.80 3.88
CA ASN A 171 0.96 12.92 4.35
C ASN A 171 0.78 12.58 5.83
N TYR A 172 0.42 13.56 6.66
CA TYR A 172 0.14 13.32 8.08
C TYR A 172 -0.93 12.24 8.27
N LEU A 173 -2.06 12.36 7.57
CA LEU A 173 -3.16 11.40 7.64
C LEU A 173 -2.76 10.01 7.13
N ILE A 174 -1.96 9.94 6.07
CA ILE A 174 -1.42 8.67 5.55
C ILE A 174 -0.53 8.01 6.61
N ILE A 175 0.40 8.74 7.21
CA ILE A 175 1.35 8.22 8.21
C ILE A 175 0.61 7.74 9.47
N VAL A 176 -0.45 8.42 9.90
CA VAL A 176 -1.32 7.93 10.99
C VAL A 176 -1.84 6.52 10.70
N ASN A 177 -2.40 6.32 9.50
CA ASN A 177 -2.97 5.03 9.09
C ASN A 177 -1.89 3.96 8.91
N MET A 178 -0.75 4.31 8.30
CA MET A 178 0.38 3.39 8.10
C MET A 178 0.99 2.92 9.42
N ASN A 179 1.15 3.82 10.40
CA ASN A 179 1.61 3.45 11.74
C ASN A 179 0.64 2.50 12.44
N THR A 180 -0.67 2.75 12.31
CA THR A 180 -1.71 1.86 12.85
C THR A 180 -1.64 0.48 12.21
N ALA A 181 -1.66 0.41 10.88
CA ALA A 181 -1.60 -0.85 10.13
C ALA A 181 -0.29 -1.62 10.40
N GLY A 182 0.85 -0.93 10.32
CA GLY A 182 2.17 -1.52 10.55
C GLY A 182 2.33 -2.08 11.97
N SER A 183 1.83 -1.38 12.98
CA SER A 183 1.86 -1.87 14.37
C SER A 183 1.01 -3.14 14.57
N ARG A 184 -0.14 -3.23 13.91
CA ARG A 184 -1.04 -4.39 13.95
C ARG A 184 -0.48 -5.59 13.21
N LEU A 185 0.14 -5.36 12.06
CA LEU A 185 0.85 -6.40 11.29
C LEU A 185 2.03 -6.97 12.08
N ALA A 186 2.88 -6.11 12.65
CA ALA A 186 3.99 -6.55 13.47
C ALA A 186 3.51 -7.31 14.72
N TRP A 187 2.42 -6.84 15.34
CA TRP A 187 1.80 -7.51 16.48
C TRP A 187 1.19 -8.87 16.12
N SER A 188 0.44 -8.99 15.02
CA SER A 188 -0.18 -10.25 14.61
C SER A 188 0.89 -11.29 14.24
N MET A 189 1.94 -10.87 13.53
CA MET A 189 3.11 -11.71 13.27
C MET A 189 3.83 -12.12 14.56
N ALA A 190 3.94 -11.23 15.54
CA ALA A 190 4.54 -11.56 16.84
C ALA A 190 3.68 -12.54 17.65
N ARG A 191 2.34 -12.36 17.65
CA ARG A 191 1.38 -13.27 18.27
C ARG A 191 1.52 -14.69 17.72
N ASP A 192 1.69 -14.80 16.40
CA ASP A 192 1.83 -16.09 15.71
C ASP A 192 3.28 -16.63 15.74
N ARG A 193 4.17 -16.01 16.54
CA ARG A 193 5.60 -16.33 16.71
C ARG A 193 6.44 -16.26 15.42
N ALA A 194 5.96 -15.52 14.43
CA ALA A 194 6.66 -15.26 13.16
C ALA A 194 7.70 -14.13 13.27
N PHE A 195 7.61 -13.30 14.30
CA PHE A 195 8.42 -12.07 14.43
C PHE A 195 9.56 -12.24 15.46
N PRO A 196 10.75 -11.64 15.24
CA PRO A 196 11.82 -11.64 16.25
C PRO A 196 11.33 -10.99 17.54
N PHE A 197 11.75 -11.54 18.69
CA PHE A 197 11.27 -11.11 20.02
C PHE A 197 9.72 -11.11 20.13
N SER A 198 9.09 -12.14 19.58
CA SER A 198 7.64 -12.36 19.57
C SER A 198 6.97 -12.10 20.92
N ASP A 199 7.50 -12.63 22.02
CA ASP A 199 6.93 -12.44 23.38
C ASP A 199 6.92 -10.97 23.83
N TYR A 200 7.84 -10.16 23.34
CA TYR A 200 7.91 -8.73 23.67
C TYR A 200 6.93 -7.91 22.83
N PHE A 201 6.89 -8.15 21.52
CA PHE A 201 6.07 -7.41 20.56
C PHE A 201 4.60 -7.85 20.49
N ALA A 202 4.28 -9.08 20.90
CA ALA A 202 2.91 -9.59 20.99
C ALA A 202 2.09 -8.98 22.15
N GLN A 203 2.72 -8.21 23.04
CA GLN A 203 2.04 -7.63 24.19
C GLN A 203 1.24 -6.38 23.82
N VAL A 204 -0.06 -6.42 24.13
CA VAL A 204 -0.97 -5.28 23.99
C VAL A 204 -0.94 -4.44 25.27
N ASN A 205 -0.82 -3.12 25.13
CA ASN A 205 -0.84 -2.21 26.27
C ASN A 205 -2.28 -2.03 26.78
N LYS A 206 -2.52 -2.28 28.08
CA LYS A 206 -3.86 -2.17 28.69
C LYS A 206 -4.41 -0.75 28.76
N ARG A 207 -3.54 0.27 28.91
CA ARG A 207 -3.93 1.68 29.05
C ARG A 207 -4.41 2.26 27.73
N PHE A 208 -3.73 1.92 26.64
CA PHE A 208 -4.01 2.46 25.31
C PHE A 208 -4.70 1.47 24.37
N THR A 209 -4.96 0.25 24.83
CA THR A 209 -5.63 -0.83 24.07
C THR A 209 -5.03 -1.06 22.68
N MET A 210 -3.71 -0.93 22.54
CA MET A 210 -2.99 -1.08 21.27
C MET A 210 -1.61 -1.73 21.48
N PRO A 211 -1.00 -2.33 20.45
CA PRO A 211 0.34 -2.91 20.51
C PRO A 211 1.44 -1.82 20.47
N LEU A 212 1.54 -1.04 21.55
CA LEU A 212 2.44 0.12 21.65
C LEU A 212 3.91 -0.25 21.38
N ARG A 213 4.35 -1.42 21.85
CA ARG A 213 5.74 -1.88 21.67
C ARG A 213 6.05 -2.15 20.20
N ALA A 214 5.12 -2.76 19.48
CA ALA A 214 5.25 -3.00 18.04
C ALA A 214 5.29 -1.67 17.28
N MET A 215 4.41 -0.72 17.62
CA MET A 215 4.43 0.62 17.03
C MET A 215 5.77 1.32 17.24
N VAL A 216 6.30 1.34 18.47
CA VAL A 216 7.61 1.95 18.77
C VAL A 216 8.73 1.25 18.00
N GLY A 217 8.71 -0.09 17.90
CA GLY A 217 9.69 -0.84 17.11
C GLY A 217 9.69 -0.44 15.63
N VAL A 218 8.50 -0.34 15.01
CA VAL A 218 8.35 0.13 13.62
C VAL A 218 8.83 1.57 13.46
N LEU A 219 8.51 2.46 14.40
CA LEU A 219 8.96 3.86 14.38
C LEU A 219 10.48 3.98 14.47
N VAL A 220 11.12 3.22 15.38
CA VAL A 220 12.58 3.19 15.51
C VAL A 220 13.22 2.68 14.22
N LEU A 221 12.69 1.60 13.63
CA LEU A 221 13.21 1.09 12.36
C LEU A 221 13.09 2.13 11.24
N ASN A 222 11.94 2.80 11.14
CA ASN A 222 11.74 3.87 10.16
C ASN A 222 12.69 5.05 10.40
N LEU A 223 12.97 5.44 11.65
CA LEU A 223 14.00 6.44 11.96
C LEU A 223 15.40 5.97 11.54
N LEU A 224 15.75 4.69 11.74
CA LEU A 224 17.05 4.18 11.29
C LEU A 224 17.16 4.19 9.76
N VAL A 225 16.11 3.81 9.05
CA VAL A 225 16.06 3.88 7.57
C VAL A 225 16.16 5.33 7.11
N GLY A 226 15.45 6.24 7.78
CA GLY A 226 15.51 7.65 7.46
C GLY A 226 16.91 8.25 7.62
N LEU A 227 17.72 7.80 8.60
CA LEU A 227 19.08 8.29 8.79
C LEU A 227 19.95 8.07 7.55
N LEU A 228 19.62 7.11 6.69
CA LEU A 228 20.31 6.88 5.43
C LEU A 228 20.18 8.06 4.47
N ALA A 229 19.07 8.81 4.54
CA ALA A 229 18.90 10.03 3.75
C ALA A 229 19.91 11.13 4.13
N LEU A 230 20.52 11.08 5.32
CA LEU A 230 21.60 12.01 5.67
C LEU A 230 22.92 11.68 4.96
N GLY A 231 23.11 10.41 4.58
CA GLY A 231 24.34 9.95 3.93
C GLY A 231 24.23 9.90 2.42
N SER A 232 23.10 9.43 1.88
CA SER A 232 22.89 9.28 0.45
C SER A 232 21.41 9.25 0.07
N ASP A 233 20.99 10.21 -0.75
CA ASP A 233 19.66 10.22 -1.36
C ASP A 233 19.43 8.97 -2.21
N LEU A 234 20.44 8.53 -2.95
CA LEU A 234 20.39 7.31 -3.75
C LEU A 234 20.04 6.08 -2.90
N ALA A 235 20.71 5.91 -1.75
CA ALA A 235 20.45 4.79 -0.85
C ALA A 235 19.03 4.85 -0.25
N PHE A 236 18.57 6.06 0.10
CA PHE A 236 17.23 6.27 0.62
C PHE A 236 16.14 5.93 -0.43
N TYR A 237 16.27 6.46 -1.65
CA TYR A 237 15.33 6.18 -2.74
C TYR A 237 15.38 4.71 -3.18
N ALA A 238 16.56 4.07 -3.14
CA ALA A 238 16.70 2.64 -3.39
C ALA A 238 15.85 1.80 -2.42
N ILE A 239 15.84 2.13 -1.13
CA ILE A 239 15.03 1.44 -0.13
C ILE A 239 13.54 1.67 -0.36
N ILE A 240 13.13 2.91 -0.66
CA ILE A 240 11.72 3.22 -0.96
C ILE A 240 11.23 2.40 -2.15
N SER A 241 12.02 2.36 -3.23
CA SER A 241 11.69 1.58 -4.43
C SER A 241 11.64 0.08 -4.14
N GLY A 242 12.59 -0.44 -3.37
CA GLY A 242 12.61 -1.82 -2.90
C GLY A 242 11.39 -2.19 -2.04
N GLY A 243 10.91 -1.27 -1.21
CA GLY A 243 9.69 -1.42 -0.42
C GLY A 243 8.45 -1.61 -1.29
N GLY A 244 8.34 -0.86 -2.39
CA GLY A 244 7.27 -1.03 -3.39
C GLY A 244 7.26 -2.42 -4.02
N VAL A 245 8.44 -2.93 -4.42
CA VAL A 245 8.56 -4.31 -4.94
C VAL A 245 8.18 -5.34 -3.89
N ALA A 246 8.70 -5.21 -2.66
CA ALA A 246 8.42 -6.15 -1.59
C ALA A 246 6.92 -6.22 -1.25
N LEU A 247 6.26 -5.06 -1.26
CA LEU A 247 4.81 -4.96 -1.09
C LEU A 247 4.07 -5.66 -2.24
N GLN A 248 4.47 -5.44 -3.49
CA GLN A 248 3.84 -6.13 -4.63
C GLN A 248 4.04 -7.65 -4.58
N VAL A 249 5.24 -8.11 -4.21
CA VAL A 249 5.52 -9.54 -4.00
C VAL A 249 4.65 -10.11 -2.87
N SER A 250 4.40 -9.33 -1.82
CA SER A 250 3.51 -9.74 -0.71
C SER A 250 2.07 -9.98 -1.16
N TYR A 251 1.60 -9.29 -2.22
CA TYR A 251 0.30 -9.59 -2.84
C TYR A 251 0.34 -10.84 -3.71
N CYS A 252 1.44 -11.05 -4.44
CA CYS A 252 1.60 -12.22 -5.30
C CYS A 252 1.52 -13.54 -4.52
N VAL A 253 2.15 -13.61 -3.34
CA VAL A 253 2.32 -14.87 -2.60
C VAL A 253 0.97 -15.48 -2.17
N PRO A 254 0.06 -14.78 -1.48
CA PRO A 254 -1.24 -15.35 -1.12
C PRO A 254 -2.09 -15.73 -2.34
N ILE A 255 -2.08 -14.91 -3.40
CA ILE A 255 -2.82 -15.21 -4.64
C ILE A 255 -2.28 -16.50 -5.27
N LEU A 256 -0.96 -16.63 -5.36
CA LEU A 256 -0.30 -17.83 -5.87
C LEU A 256 -0.67 -19.06 -5.02
N CYS A 257 -0.65 -18.96 -3.69
CA CYS A 257 -1.06 -20.05 -2.81
C CYS A 257 -2.50 -20.50 -3.09
N VAL A 258 -3.43 -19.56 -3.31
CA VAL A 258 -4.84 -19.88 -3.62
C VAL A 258 -4.98 -20.49 -5.02
N VAL A 259 -4.20 -20.04 -6.00
CA VAL A 259 -4.18 -20.64 -7.35
C VAL A 259 -3.65 -22.08 -7.29
N LEU A 260 -2.57 -22.33 -6.55
CA LEU A 260 -1.94 -23.65 -6.46
C LEU A 260 -2.74 -24.65 -5.60
N ARG A 261 -3.26 -24.22 -4.43
CA ARG A 261 -4.02 -25.10 -3.52
C ARG A 261 -5.52 -25.14 -3.80
N GLY A 262 -6.02 -24.23 -4.63
CA GLY A 262 -7.44 -24.10 -4.92
C GLY A 262 -8.24 -23.35 -3.84
N ARG A 263 -9.33 -22.71 -4.27
CA ARG A 263 -10.18 -21.85 -3.43
C ARG A 263 -11.01 -22.60 -2.37
N GLN A 264 -11.03 -23.93 -2.41
CA GLN A 264 -11.79 -24.78 -1.49
C GLN A 264 -11.20 -24.80 -0.08
N HIS A 265 -9.89 -24.52 0.05
CA HIS A 265 -9.20 -24.43 1.34
C HIS A 265 -9.48 -23.10 2.09
N LEU A 266 -10.13 -22.14 1.45
CA LEU A 266 -10.54 -20.89 2.09
C LEU A 266 -11.80 -21.11 2.93
N PRO A 267 -11.96 -20.40 4.06
CA PRO A 267 -13.15 -20.50 4.88
C PRO A 267 -14.42 -20.14 4.09
N PRO A 268 -15.61 -20.56 4.55
CA PRO A 268 -16.88 -20.25 3.89
C PRO A 268 -17.06 -18.75 3.64
N ARG A 269 -17.60 -18.41 2.46
CA ARG A 269 -17.74 -17.02 1.97
C ARG A 269 -19.22 -16.64 1.77
N PRO A 270 -19.99 -16.48 2.86
CA PRO A 270 -21.45 -16.36 2.79
C PRO A 270 -21.96 -15.08 2.11
N TYR A 271 -21.19 -13.98 2.14
CA TYR A 271 -21.64 -12.68 1.64
C TYR A 271 -20.96 -12.22 0.34
N PHE A 272 -19.79 -12.77 0.01
CA PHE A 272 -19.03 -12.40 -1.17
C PHE A 272 -18.26 -13.61 -1.72
N ASP A 273 -18.88 -14.32 -2.64
CA ASP A 273 -18.22 -15.35 -3.43
C ASP A 273 -18.32 -15.05 -4.93
N LEU A 274 -17.15 -14.91 -5.56
CA LEU A 274 -17.00 -14.82 -7.02
C LEU A 274 -17.36 -16.13 -7.75
N GLY A 275 -17.69 -17.20 -7.02
CA GLY A 275 -18.08 -18.49 -7.55
C GLY A 275 -17.05 -19.03 -8.54
N ARG A 276 -17.51 -19.40 -9.74
CA ARG A 276 -16.68 -19.92 -10.84
C ARG A 276 -15.65 -18.90 -11.36
N TRP A 277 -15.97 -17.61 -11.31
CA TRP A 277 -15.08 -16.56 -11.80
C TRP A 277 -13.89 -16.32 -10.90
N GLY A 278 -13.96 -16.69 -9.62
CA GLY A 278 -12.89 -16.34 -8.69
C GLY A 278 -11.55 -17.05 -8.98
N TYR A 279 -11.56 -18.21 -9.64
CA TYR A 279 -10.29 -18.82 -10.07
C TYR A 279 -9.66 -18.04 -11.22
N THR A 280 -10.46 -17.64 -12.22
CA THR A 280 -10.04 -16.78 -13.33
C THR A 280 -9.52 -15.44 -12.83
N VAL A 281 -10.24 -14.80 -11.90
CA VAL A 281 -9.82 -13.53 -11.29
C VAL A 281 -8.49 -13.68 -10.57
N ASN A 282 -8.27 -14.76 -9.81
CA ASN A 282 -7.00 -14.99 -9.14
C ASN A 282 -5.83 -15.16 -10.13
N ILE A 283 -6.04 -15.88 -11.25
CA ILE A 283 -5.00 -16.03 -12.28
C ILE A 283 -4.69 -14.68 -12.93
N ILE A 284 -5.71 -13.91 -13.31
CA ILE A 284 -5.52 -12.59 -13.91
C ILE A 284 -4.78 -11.67 -12.94
N SER A 285 -5.19 -11.63 -11.67
CA SER A 285 -4.54 -10.83 -10.63
C SER A 285 -3.09 -11.25 -10.41
N LEU A 286 -2.78 -12.55 -10.46
CA LEU A 286 -1.41 -13.05 -10.34
C LEU A 286 -0.54 -12.61 -11.52
N LEU A 287 -1.02 -12.81 -12.75
CA LEU A 287 -0.31 -12.41 -13.97
C LEU A 287 -0.08 -10.90 -13.99
N TRP A 288 -1.10 -10.11 -13.65
CA TRP A 288 -0.98 -8.66 -13.54
C TRP A 288 0.04 -8.27 -12.47
N SER A 289 0.00 -8.90 -11.29
CA SER A 289 0.96 -8.60 -10.23
C SER A 289 2.40 -8.91 -10.62
N ILE A 290 2.65 -9.98 -11.39
CA ILE A 290 3.97 -10.30 -11.94
C ILE A 290 4.42 -9.21 -12.92
N ILE A 291 3.54 -8.74 -13.80
CA ILE A 291 3.82 -7.64 -14.73
C ILE A 291 4.18 -6.36 -13.95
N VAL A 292 3.44 -6.04 -12.89
CA VAL A 292 3.75 -4.88 -12.04
C VAL A 292 5.13 -5.03 -11.39
N VAL A 293 5.48 -6.21 -10.85
CA VAL A 293 6.84 -6.45 -10.31
C VAL A 293 7.91 -6.18 -11.37
N LEU A 294 7.70 -6.56 -12.63
CA LEU A 294 8.62 -6.22 -13.70
C LEU A 294 8.77 -4.70 -13.84
N PHE A 295 7.67 -3.94 -13.89
CA PHE A 295 7.73 -2.48 -13.99
C PHE A 295 8.56 -1.84 -12.87
N TYR A 296 8.46 -2.37 -11.65
CA TYR A 296 9.25 -1.89 -10.52
C TYR A 296 10.73 -2.25 -10.58
N ILE A 297 11.14 -3.24 -11.38
CA ILE A 297 12.56 -3.68 -11.46
C ILE A 297 13.27 -2.98 -12.63
N PHE A 298 12.54 -2.62 -13.69
CA PHE A 298 13.14 -1.91 -14.81
C PHE A 298 13.49 -0.45 -14.46
N PRO A 299 14.58 0.10 -15.04
CA PRO A 299 14.96 1.49 -14.83
C PRO A 299 14.00 2.43 -15.58
N GLN A 300 13.57 3.49 -14.88
CA GLN A 300 12.63 4.48 -15.43
C GLN A 300 13.29 5.44 -16.43
N TYR A 301 14.61 5.64 -16.29
CA TYR A 301 15.41 6.51 -17.16
C TYR A 301 16.67 5.76 -17.66
N VAL A 302 17.12 6.07 -18.87
CA VAL A 302 18.36 5.56 -19.47
C VAL A 302 19.17 6.71 -20.08
N PRO A 303 20.53 6.62 -20.13
CA PRO A 303 21.37 5.45 -19.86
C PRO A 303 21.55 5.15 -18.36
N VAL A 304 21.67 3.86 -18.02
CA VAL A 304 22.07 3.41 -16.67
C VAL A 304 23.59 3.24 -16.57
N VAL A 305 24.24 2.88 -17.68
CA VAL A 305 25.70 2.71 -17.74
C VAL A 305 26.35 4.08 -17.71
N GLY A 306 27.08 4.37 -16.62
CA GLY A 306 27.72 5.67 -16.39
C GLY A 306 26.92 6.61 -15.48
N GLU A 307 25.63 6.33 -15.25
CA GLU A 307 24.74 7.13 -14.40
C GLU A 307 24.10 6.24 -13.33
N ILE A 308 24.81 6.05 -12.22
CA ILE A 308 24.37 5.15 -11.14
C ILE A 308 23.03 5.57 -10.50
N ALA A 309 22.65 6.84 -10.66
CA ALA A 309 21.39 7.40 -10.21
C ALA A 309 20.17 6.82 -10.96
N ASN A 310 20.36 6.43 -12.23
CA ASN A 310 19.30 5.83 -13.04
C ASN A 310 19.16 4.32 -12.80
N MET A 311 20.07 3.72 -12.04
CA MET A 311 20.03 2.29 -11.75
C MET A 311 18.91 1.97 -10.76
N ASN A 312 18.12 0.96 -11.10
CA ASN A 312 17.08 0.48 -10.22
C ASN A 312 17.64 -0.51 -9.19
N TRP A 313 17.83 -0.04 -7.96
CA TRP A 313 18.37 -0.81 -6.84
C TRP A 313 17.32 -1.66 -6.10
N ALA A 314 16.05 -1.64 -6.52
CA ALA A 314 14.97 -2.34 -5.83
C ALA A 314 15.21 -3.85 -5.73
N ILE A 315 15.80 -4.46 -6.77
CA ILE A 315 16.09 -5.91 -6.77
C ILE A 315 17.16 -6.29 -5.74
N ALA A 316 18.16 -5.44 -5.51
CA ALA A 316 19.19 -5.67 -4.51
C ALA A 316 18.61 -5.59 -3.09
N ILE A 317 17.75 -4.61 -2.84
CA ILE A 317 17.03 -4.47 -1.58
C ILE A 317 16.10 -5.68 -1.36
N LEU A 318 15.35 -6.10 -2.38
CA LEU A 318 14.48 -7.27 -2.31
C LEU A 318 15.29 -8.54 -1.97
N ALA A 319 16.41 -8.77 -2.65
CA ALA A 319 17.27 -9.90 -2.39
C ALA A 319 17.78 -9.91 -0.94
N GLY A 320 18.19 -8.75 -0.42
CA GLY A 320 18.58 -8.58 0.99
C GLY A 320 17.46 -8.93 1.96
N VAL A 321 16.24 -8.43 1.72
CA VAL A 321 15.06 -8.72 2.55
C VAL A 321 14.71 -10.21 2.53
N VAL A 322 14.67 -10.83 1.34
CA VAL A 322 14.39 -12.27 1.19
C VAL A 322 15.44 -13.10 1.91
N LEU A 323 16.72 -12.74 1.81
CA LEU A 323 17.80 -13.43 2.48
C LEU A 323 17.67 -13.31 4.01
N LEU A 324 17.44 -12.11 4.54
CA LEU A 324 17.25 -11.88 5.98
C LEU A 324 16.06 -12.68 6.53
N CYS A 325 14.92 -12.61 5.85
CA CYS A 325 13.73 -13.39 6.21
C CYS A 325 13.96 -14.90 6.10
N GLY A 326 14.68 -15.36 5.06
CA GLY A 326 15.02 -16.76 4.84
C GLY A 326 15.95 -17.30 5.93
N VAL A 327 16.98 -16.54 6.31
CA VAL A 327 17.88 -16.89 7.42
C VAL A 327 17.11 -16.98 8.73
N TYR A 328 16.24 -16.00 9.02
CA TYR A 328 15.39 -16.04 10.21
C TYR A 328 14.44 -17.25 10.21
N TRP A 329 13.84 -17.56 9.06
CA TRP A 329 12.95 -18.72 8.91
C TRP A 329 13.67 -20.04 9.19
N VAL A 330 14.87 -20.24 8.63
CA VAL A 330 15.66 -21.45 8.85
C VAL A 330 16.11 -21.59 10.31
N TRP A 331 16.54 -20.47 10.92
CA TRP A 331 17.08 -20.48 12.27
C TRP A 331 16.00 -20.65 13.36
N LYS A 332 14.88 -19.93 13.24
CA LYS A 332 13.87 -19.84 14.30
C LYS A 332 12.43 -20.02 13.79
N GLY A 333 12.07 -19.34 12.69
CA GLY A 333 10.68 -19.28 12.23
C GLY A 333 10.04 -20.64 11.99
N ARG A 334 10.74 -21.57 11.31
CA ARG A 334 10.21 -22.91 10.99
C ARG A 334 9.89 -23.79 12.21
N HIS A 335 10.42 -23.43 13.38
CA HIS A 335 10.29 -24.20 14.61
C HIS A 335 9.23 -23.64 15.57
N GLU A 336 8.88 -22.35 15.43
CA GLU A 336 7.98 -21.66 16.35
C GLU A 336 6.69 -21.15 15.70
N TYR A 337 6.72 -20.83 14.40
CA TYR A 337 5.60 -20.24 13.68
C TYR A 337 4.40 -21.19 13.60
N LEU A 338 3.27 -20.80 14.21
CA LEU A 338 2.00 -21.55 14.24
C LEU A 338 2.08 -22.99 14.78
N VAL A 339 3.19 -23.38 15.42
CA VAL A 339 3.37 -24.73 15.98
C VAL A 339 2.48 -24.98 17.20
N PHE A 340 2.14 -23.92 17.95
CA PHE A 340 1.45 -24.03 19.25
C PHE A 340 0.01 -23.50 19.27
N SER A 341 -0.42 -22.76 18.25
CA SER A 341 -1.80 -22.28 18.10
C SER A 341 -2.01 -21.82 16.66
N ASN A 342 -3.07 -22.29 16.02
CA ASN A 342 -3.52 -21.74 14.74
C ASN A 342 -4.74 -20.87 15.04
N SER A 343 -4.49 -19.71 15.64
CA SER A 343 -5.50 -18.77 16.16
C SER A 343 -6.59 -18.42 15.14
N ILE A 344 -6.23 -18.37 13.85
CA ILE A 344 -7.18 -18.11 12.75
C ILE A 344 -8.26 -19.20 12.63
N LEU A 345 -7.95 -20.46 12.96
CA LEU A 345 -8.94 -21.55 12.94
C LEU A 345 -9.64 -21.72 14.29
N ASP A 346 -8.96 -21.41 15.38
CA ASP A 346 -9.49 -21.57 16.73
C ASP A 346 -10.49 -20.45 17.12
N ASP A 347 -10.29 -19.21 16.66
CA ASP A 347 -11.12 -18.04 17.02
C ASP A 347 -12.22 -17.70 16.01
N ASN A 348 -12.15 -18.20 14.77
CA ASN A 348 -13.18 -17.94 13.76
C ASN A 348 -14.42 -18.79 14.03
N VAL A 349 -15.48 -18.17 14.52
CA VAL A 349 -16.80 -18.78 14.62
C VAL A 349 -17.50 -18.69 13.26
N VAL A 350 -17.67 -19.83 12.59
CA VAL A 350 -18.44 -19.96 11.36
C VAL A 350 -19.89 -20.26 11.72
N ILE A 351 -20.80 -19.32 11.41
CA ILE A 351 -22.24 -19.51 11.59
C ILE A 351 -22.82 -20.08 10.29
N HIS A 352 -23.25 -21.34 10.31
CA HIS A 352 -24.02 -21.99 9.25
C HIS A 352 -25.45 -22.21 9.72
N GLY A 353 -26.39 -21.35 9.29
CA GLY A 353 -27.78 -21.42 9.75
C GLY A 353 -27.90 -21.19 11.26
N HIS A 354 -28.53 -22.12 11.99
CA HIS A 354 -28.60 -22.10 13.46
C HIS A 354 -27.38 -22.74 14.16
N ALA A 355 -26.42 -23.28 13.41
CA ALA A 355 -25.25 -23.94 13.97
C ALA A 355 -24.03 -23.00 14.02
N VAL A 356 -23.40 -22.94 15.19
CA VAL A 356 -22.19 -22.16 15.49
C VAL A 356 -21.04 -23.16 15.57
N ALA A 357 -20.15 -23.16 14.57
CA ALA A 357 -18.98 -24.06 14.53
C ALA A 357 -17.69 -23.25 14.58
N THR A 358 -16.64 -23.78 15.22
CA THR A 358 -15.30 -23.16 15.16
C THR A 358 -14.65 -23.46 13.81
N GLY A 359 -13.77 -22.57 13.35
CA GLY A 359 -13.03 -22.69 12.08
C GLY A 359 -12.24 -23.99 12.00
N LYS A 360 -11.75 -24.48 13.14
CA LYS A 360 -11.09 -25.78 13.29
C LYS A 360 -12.04 -26.94 12.98
N SER A 361 -13.26 -26.90 13.54
CA SER A 361 -14.29 -27.91 13.30
C SER A 361 -14.70 -27.97 11.83
N THR A 362 -14.78 -26.82 11.17
CA THR A 362 -15.15 -26.74 9.74
C THR A 362 -14.01 -27.22 8.85
N ALA A 363 -12.77 -26.88 9.15
CA ALA A 363 -11.60 -27.35 8.40
C ALA A 363 -11.44 -28.88 8.43
N THR A 364 -11.78 -29.55 9.54
CA THR A 364 -11.80 -31.03 9.59
C THR A 364 -12.87 -31.63 8.69
N THR A 365 -14.05 -31.03 8.58
CA THR A 365 -15.15 -31.52 7.74
C THR A 365 -14.82 -31.43 6.24
N TYR A 366 -14.08 -30.41 5.82
CA TYR A 366 -13.66 -30.26 4.42
C TYR A 366 -12.35 -30.99 4.08
N GLY A 367 -11.67 -31.57 5.08
CA GLY A 367 -10.39 -32.27 4.93
C GLY A 367 -10.49 -33.79 4.82
N GLN A 368 -11.67 -34.39 5.00
CA GLN A 368 -11.87 -35.82 4.81
C GLN A 368 -12.46 -36.09 3.42
N PRO A 369 -11.79 -36.86 2.54
CA PRO A 369 -12.51 -37.56 1.48
C PRO A 369 -13.57 -38.42 2.17
N GLU A 370 -14.82 -38.38 1.71
CA GLU A 370 -15.86 -39.28 2.20
C GLU A 370 -15.37 -40.73 2.06
N GLU A 371 -14.90 -41.32 3.17
CA GLU A 371 -14.82 -42.77 3.27
C GLU A 371 -16.25 -43.27 3.24
N THR A 372 -16.63 -43.75 2.06
CA THR A 372 -17.87 -44.47 1.82
C THR A 372 -17.77 -45.78 2.60
N THR A 373 -18.12 -45.77 3.88
CA THR A 373 -18.45 -46.98 4.63
C THR A 373 -19.76 -47.53 4.07
N LYS A 374 -19.65 -48.29 2.98
CA LYS A 374 -20.61 -49.35 2.66
C LYS A 374 -20.40 -50.45 3.69
N ASN A 375 -21.21 -50.44 4.74
CA ASN A 375 -21.43 -51.63 5.54
C ASN A 375 -22.51 -52.49 4.87
N LEU A 376 -22.23 -53.79 4.94
CA LEU A 376 -22.97 -54.99 4.49
C LEU A 376 -24.49 -54.89 4.42
#